data_AF-A0A2G5WVP6-F1
#
_entry.id   AF-A0A2G5WVP6-F1
#
_cell.length_a   1.000
_cell.length_b   1.000
_cell.length_c   1.000
_cell.angle_alpha   90.00
_cell.angle_beta   90.00
_cell.angle_gamma   90.00
#
_symmetry.space_group_name_H-M   'P 1'
#
loop_
_entity.id
_entity.type
_entity.pdbx_description
1 polymer ?
#
loop_
_entity_poly.entity_id
_entity_poly.type
_entity_poly.pdbx_seq_one_letter_code
_entity_poly.pdbx_strand_id
1 'polypeptide(L)' 'MKSEFYEFIDTSVTDIVYSNQSIEVYTYETLNFTKEDGTVQFLEKKKLYTVVNDEYGDYQIKQISNQ' A
#
# COMPACT_ATOMS: atom_id res chain seq x y z
N MET A 1 -10.39 24.68 14.95
CA MET A 1 -8.99 24.22 15.03
C MET A 1 -8.80 23.17 13.94
N LYS A 2 -7.81 23.34 13.05
CA LYS A 2 -7.42 22.28 12.13
C LYS A 2 -6.87 21.13 12.98
N SER A 3 -7.46 19.94 12.90
CA SER A 3 -6.81 18.73 13.43
C SER A 3 -5.71 18.38 12.45
N GLU A 4 -4.50 18.89 12.70
CA GLU A 4 -3.31 18.50 11.95
C GLU A 4 -2.82 17.20 12.57
N PHE A 5 -2.90 16.10 11.82
CA PHE A 5 -2.30 14.83 12.18
C PHE A 5 -0.94 14.74 11.50
N TYR A 6 0.06 14.23 12.21
CA TYR A 6 1.28 13.71 11.59
C TYR A 6 1.00 12.30 11.09
N GLU A 7 1.26 12.06 9.81
CA GLU A 7 1.00 10.79 9.14
C GLU A 7 2.30 10.04 8.88
N PHE A 8 2.36 8.79 9.36
CA PHE A 8 3.41 7.83 8.99
C PHE A 8 2.76 6.66 8.27
N ILE A 9 3.18 6.42 7.02
CA ILE A 9 2.73 5.30 6.19
C ILE A 9 3.89 4.35 6.01
N ASP A 10 3.69 3.08 6.35
CA ASP A 10 4.60 2.00 6.00
C ASP A 10 3.87 0.94 5.17
N THR A 11 4.51 0.52 4.09
CA THR A 11 3.97 -0.48 3.16
C THR A 11 4.91 -1.66 3.11
N SER A 12 4.43 -2.80 3.60
CA SER A 12 5.17 -4.05 3.61
C SER A 12 4.59 -5.03 2.59
N VAL A 13 5.44 -5.59 1.72
CA VAL A 13 5.06 -6.71 0.83
C VAL A 13 5.00 -7.99 1.65
N THR A 14 3.88 -8.69 1.59
CA THR A 14 3.67 -9.94 2.31
C THR A 14 3.78 -11.16 1.45
N ASP A 15 3.36 -11.06 0.19
CA ASP A 15 3.40 -12.17 -0.76
C ASP A 15 3.46 -11.67 -2.20
N ILE A 16 4.00 -12.51 -3.08
CA ILE A 16 4.13 -12.25 -4.52
C ILE A 16 3.77 -13.51 -5.29
N VAL A 17 2.74 -13.43 -6.13
CA VAL A 17 2.28 -14.51 -6.98
C VAL A 17 2.50 -14.15 -8.45
N TYR A 18 3.20 -15.02 -9.17
CA TYR A 18 3.49 -14.83 -10.60
C TYR A 18 2.50 -15.63 -11.45
N SER A 19 1.95 -15.00 -12.48
CA SER A 19 1.15 -15.64 -13.51
C SER A 19 1.69 -15.31 -14.91
N ASN A 20 1.14 -15.96 -15.94
CA ASN A 20 1.52 -15.69 -17.33
C ASN A 20 1.10 -14.29 -17.83
N GLN A 21 0.22 -13.58 -17.11
CA GLN A 21 -0.36 -12.31 -17.56
C GLN A 21 -0.01 -11.13 -16.65
N SER A 22 0.30 -11.39 -15.38
CA SER A 22 0.60 -10.37 -14.37
C SER A 22 1.31 -10.96 -13.16
N ILE A 23 1.84 -10.06 -12.34
CA ILE A 23 2.38 -10.31 -11.01
C ILE A 23 1.41 -9.72 -10.00
N GLU A 24 0.93 -10.54 -9.08
CA GLU A 24 0.07 -10.12 -7.97
C GLU A 24 0.94 -9.90 -6.74
N VAL A 25 0.94 -8.68 -6.20
CA VAL A 25 1.73 -8.30 -5.03
C VAL A 25 0.78 -7.94 -3.90
N TYR A 26 0.80 -8.75 -2.85
CA TYR A 26 -0.02 -8.55 -1.64
C TYR A 26 0.78 -7.73 -0.63
N THR A 27 0.11 -6.78 0.01
CA THR A 27 0.76 -5.84 0.93
C THR A 27 -0.13 -5.55 2.13
N TYR A 28 0.51 -5.16 3.24
CA TYR A 28 -0.12 -4.38 4.30
C TYR A 28 0.39 -2.94 4.23
N GLU A 29 -0.54 -2.00 4.23
CA GLU A 29 -0.26 -0.59 4.47
C GLU A 29 -0.71 -0.26 5.89
N THR A 30 0.24 0.16 6.72
CA THR A 30 -0.03 0.66 8.07
C THR A 30 0.07 2.18 8.07
N LEU A 31 -0.92 2.83 8.68
CA LEU A 31 -0.97 4.29 8.81
C LEU A 31 -1.11 4.65 10.28
N ASN A 32 -0.18 5.45 10.78
CA ASN A 32 -0.23 6.02 12.12
C ASN A 32 -0.48 7.52 12.03
N PHE A 33 -1.59 7.97 12.60
CA PHE A 33 -1.96 9.37 12.70
C PHE A 33 -1.78 9.84 14.13
N THR A 34 -0.81 10.71 14.37
CA THR A 34 -0.52 11.25 15.70
C THR A 34 -0.90 12.70 15.78
N LYS A 35 -1.69 13.08 16.79
CA LYS A 35 -2.01 14.49 17.10
C LYS A 35 -0.96 15.11 18.01
N GLU A 36 -0.94 16.44 18.07
CA GLU A 36 -0.10 17.19 19.01
C GLU A 36 -0.32 16.81 20.48
N ASP A 37 -1.56 16.42 20.85
CA ASP A 37 -1.91 15.98 22.20
C ASP A 37 -1.45 14.54 22.53
N GLY A 38 -0.78 13.87 21.59
CA GLY A 38 -0.30 12.50 21.72
C GLY A 38 -1.33 11.43 21.40
N THR A 39 -2.56 11.79 21.01
CA THR A 39 -3.57 10.82 20.55
C THR A 39 -3.08 10.16 19.27
N VAL A 40 -3.08 8.83 19.24
CA VAL A 40 -2.73 8.02 18.07
C VAL A 40 -3.96 7.32 17.52
N GLN A 41 -4.15 7.41 16.20
CA GLN A 41 -5.07 6.57 15.45
C GLN A 41 -4.27 5.67 14.51
N PHE A 42 -4.45 4.36 14.63
CA PHE A 42 -3.83 3.36 13.77
C PHE A 42 -4.83 2.83 12.76
N LEU A 43 -4.43 2.73 11.50
CA LEU A 43 -5.17 2.05 10.44
C LEU A 43 -4.25 1.03 9.77
N GLU A 44 -4.80 -0.14 9.49
CA GLU A 44 -4.13 -1.17 8.68
C GLU A 44 -5.05 -1.50 7.50
N LYS A 45 -4.46 -1.59 6.30
CA LYS A 45 -5.18 -1.93 5.07
C LYS A 45 -4.42 -2.99 4.31
N LYS A 46 -5.14 -4.04 3.90
CA LYS A 46 -4.64 -4.99 2.91
C LYS A 46 -4.82 -4.41 1.52
N LYS A 47 -3.76 -4.43 0.72
CA LYS A 47 -3.84 -4.06 -0.69
C LYS A 47 -3.25 -5.13 -1.57
N LEU A 48 -3.90 -5.37 -2.71
CA LEU A 48 -3.41 -6.19 -3.80
C LEU A 48 -3.08 -5.28 -4.98
N TYR A 49 -1.81 -5.33 -5.39
CA TYR A 49 -1.29 -4.66 -6.57
C TYR A 49 -1.18 -5.67 -7.71
N THR A 50 -1.74 -5.34 -8.87
CA THR A 50 -1.52 -6.09 -10.11
C THR A 50 -0.47 -5.36 -10.93
N VAL A 51 0.69 -5.98 -11.09
CA VAL A 51 1.83 -5.46 -11.83
C VAL A 51 1.95 -6.19 -13.16
N VAL A 52 2.30 -5.48 -14.22
CA VAL A 52 2.56 -6.04 -15.56
C VAL A 52 3.91 -5.53 -16.05
N ASN A 53 4.51 -6.25 -17.00
CA ASN A 53 5.65 -5.71 -17.76
C ASN A 53 5.12 -4.96 -18.97
N ASP A 54 5.63 -3.77 -19.22
CA ASP A 54 5.38 -3.06 -20.47
C ASP A 54 6.26 -3.58 -21.62
N GLU A 55 6.11 -2.99 -22.79
CA GLU A 55 6.83 -3.37 -24.01
C GLU A 55 8.35 -3.12 -23.93
N TYR A 56 8.81 -2.31 -22.97
CA TYR A 56 10.23 -2.03 -22.72
C TYR A 56 10.83 -2.92 -21.63
N GLY A 57 9.99 -3.76 -21.00
CA GLY A 57 10.39 -4.66 -19.91
C GLY A 57 10.35 -4.01 -18.53
N ASP A 58 9.79 -2.80 -18.40
CA ASP A 58 9.63 -2.14 -17.11
C ASP A 58 8.37 -2.61 -16.38
N TYR A 59 8.44 -2.69 -15.05
CA TYR A 59 7.32 -3.06 -14.21
C TYR A 59 6.38 -1.88 -14.01
N GLN A 60 5.10 -2.06 -14.34
CA GLN A 60 4.06 -1.05 -14.19
C GLN A 60 2.93 -1.57 -13.30
N ILE A 61 2.50 -0.75 -12.33
CA ILE A 61 1.29 -1.03 -11.54
C ILE A 61 0.09 -0.75 -12.44
N LYS A 62 -0.65 -1.81 -12.78
CA LYS A 62 -1.87 -1.71 -13.59
C LYS A 62 -3.11 -1.42 -12.74
N GLN A 63 -3.16 -2.01 -11.55
CA GLN A 63 -4.32 -1.89 -10.66
C GLN A 63 -3.89 -2.00 -9.19
N ILE A 64 -4.62 -1.30 -8.33
CA ILE A 64 -4.54 -1.43 -6.87
C ILE A 64 -5.97 -1.70 -6.36
N SER A 65 -6.14 -2.71 -5.53
CA SER A 65 -7.42 -3.02 -4.87
C SER A 65 -7.26 -3.08 -3.35
N ASN A 66 -8.24 -2.54 -2.63
CA ASN A 66 -8.35 -2.76 -1.19
C ASN A 66 -9.07 -4.10 -0.96
N GLN A 67 -8.54 -4.91 -0.04
CA GLN A 67 -9.09 -6.21 0.32
C GLN A 67 -9.76 -6.16 1.69
#